data_AF-A0A7Z9HUM5-F1
#
_entry.id   AF-A0A7Z9HUM5-F1
#
_cell.length_a   1.000
_cell.length_b   1.000
_cell.length_c   1.000
_cell.angle_alpha   90.00
_cell.angle_beta   90.00
_cell.angle_gamma   90.00
#
_symmetry.space_group_name_H-M   'P 1'
#
loop_
_entity.id
_entity.type
_entity.pdbx_description
1 polymer ?
#
loop_
_entity_poly.entity_id
_entity_poly.type
_entity_poly.pdbx_seq_one_letter_code
_entity_poly.pdbx_strand_id
1 'polypeptide(L)'
;PFEPNLPTEEVFSTPDYRVTNGHARVTRPFMIYGRMVRDLTLEFQDGAITKFEASEGAEIFKEYIGTDEGSNRLGEVALVGVDSPIFESGLVFNEILFDENAACHIAVGKAYRFCLEDGDNLSDEDCAAIGCNDSLVHTDMMISSEEVSVTAVTFDGSEISIIENGVWASDFR
;
A
#
# COMPACT_ATOMS: atom_id res chain seq x y z
N PRO A 1 -8.87 -17.19 -18.44
CA PRO A 1 -8.21 -16.49 -17.31
C PRO A 1 -8.44 -14.99 -17.44
N PHE A 2 -8.92 -14.36 -16.38
CA PHE A 2 -9.00 -12.90 -16.26
C PHE A 2 -7.79 -12.47 -15.45
N GLU A 3 -6.99 -11.56 -16.00
CA GLU A 3 -5.89 -10.91 -15.29
C GLU A 3 -6.33 -9.46 -15.07
N PRO A 4 -6.52 -9.01 -13.81
CA PRO A 4 -6.97 -7.65 -13.52
C PRO A 4 -5.99 -6.59 -14.06
N ASN A 5 -4.69 -6.86 -13.90
CA ASN A 5 -3.60 -5.97 -14.28
C ASN A 5 -2.66 -6.66 -15.28
N LEU A 6 -2.26 -5.91 -16.32
CA LEU A 6 -1.21 -6.28 -17.26
C LEU A 6 -0.41 -5.00 -17.59
N PRO A 7 0.84 -4.83 -17.11
CA PRO A 7 1.65 -5.81 -16.38
C PRO A 7 1.21 -6.01 -14.92
N THR A 8 1.74 -7.05 -14.27
CA THR A 8 1.69 -7.21 -12.80
C THR A 8 2.98 -7.90 -12.32
N GLU A 9 3.57 -7.39 -11.24
CA GLU A 9 4.82 -7.84 -10.61
C GLU A 9 4.66 -7.96 -9.07
N GLU A 10 3.45 -7.73 -8.59
CA GLU A 10 3.13 -7.60 -7.17
C GLU A 10 2.55 -8.87 -6.56
N VAL A 11 2.73 -8.98 -5.25
CA VAL A 11 1.90 -9.82 -4.39
C VAL A 11 1.34 -8.94 -3.28
N PHE A 12 0.03 -9.00 -3.06
CA PHE A 12 -0.66 -8.07 -2.18
C PHE A 12 -1.70 -8.76 -1.30
N SER A 13 -2.11 -8.06 -0.24
CA SER A 13 -3.18 -8.50 0.64
C SER A 13 -3.83 -7.33 1.39
N THR A 14 -4.97 -7.62 2.01
CA THR A 14 -5.69 -6.69 2.89
C THR A 14 -5.08 -6.70 4.29
N PRO A 15 -4.58 -5.57 4.81
CA PRO A 15 -4.10 -5.46 6.19
C PRO A 15 -5.28 -5.32 7.19
N ASP A 16 -5.02 -5.60 8.48
CA ASP A 16 -5.89 -5.10 9.55
C ASP A 16 -5.66 -3.60 9.70
N TYR A 17 -6.66 -2.80 9.30
CA TYR A 17 -6.52 -1.35 9.26
C TYR A 17 -6.24 -0.73 10.64
N ARG A 18 -6.51 -1.44 11.75
CA ARG A 18 -6.49 -0.90 13.12
C ARG A 18 -5.09 -0.85 13.73
N VAL A 19 -4.13 -1.57 13.15
CA VAL A 19 -2.84 -1.84 13.81
C VAL A 19 -1.63 -1.18 13.13
N THR A 20 -1.85 -0.40 12.08
CA THR A 20 -0.77 0.34 11.40
C THR A 20 -0.22 1.45 12.29
N ASN A 21 1.11 1.45 12.47
CA ASN A 21 1.83 2.44 13.25
C ASN A 21 3.18 2.78 12.59
N GLY A 22 3.63 4.02 12.75
CA GLY A 22 4.96 4.46 12.32
C GLY A 22 4.91 5.51 11.21
N HIS A 23 5.96 5.56 10.39
CA HIS A 23 6.11 6.57 9.35
C HIS A 23 6.33 5.92 7.99
N ALA A 24 5.79 6.53 6.95
CA ALA A 24 6.04 6.15 5.57
C ALA A 24 6.47 7.38 4.77
N ARG A 25 7.38 7.17 3.81
CA ARG A 25 7.74 8.16 2.81
C ARG A 25 7.45 7.58 1.44
N VAL A 26 6.64 8.30 0.68
CA VAL A 26 6.33 7.93 -0.70
C VAL A 26 7.56 8.18 -1.56
N THR A 27 7.96 7.16 -2.33
CA THR A 27 9.19 7.15 -3.14
C THR A 27 8.94 7.51 -4.59
N ARG A 28 7.70 7.40 -5.06
CA ARG A 28 7.29 7.79 -6.42
C ARG A 28 6.09 8.74 -6.38
N PRO A 29 6.09 9.80 -7.21
CA PRO A 29 4.96 10.70 -7.29
C PRO A 29 3.74 9.96 -7.85
N PHE A 30 2.54 10.40 -7.46
CA PHE A 30 1.30 9.75 -7.87
C PHE A 30 0.18 10.78 -8.08
N MET A 31 -0.88 10.36 -8.76
CA MET A 31 -1.97 11.25 -9.17
C MET A 31 -3.23 10.97 -8.36
N ILE A 32 -3.78 12.02 -7.74
CA ILE A 32 -5.11 11.99 -7.10
C ILE A 32 -5.99 13.03 -7.78
N TYR A 33 -7.19 12.61 -8.23
CA TYR A 33 -8.16 13.49 -8.88
C TYR A 33 -7.55 14.38 -9.98
N GLY A 34 -6.61 13.83 -10.75
CA GLY A 34 -5.93 14.54 -11.84
C GLY A 34 -4.86 15.54 -11.39
N ARG A 35 -4.47 15.54 -10.11
CA ARG A 35 -3.40 16.38 -9.56
C ARG A 35 -2.26 15.53 -9.02
N MET A 36 -1.04 16.00 -9.24
CA MET A 36 0.17 15.34 -8.79
C MET A 36 0.37 15.56 -7.29
N VAL A 37 0.80 14.51 -6.60
CA VAL A 37 1.29 14.54 -5.22
C VAL A 37 2.77 14.13 -5.23
N ARG A 38 3.63 14.92 -4.57
CA ARG A 38 5.08 14.68 -4.51
C ARG A 38 5.63 14.79 -3.09
N ASP A 39 6.67 13.99 -2.84
CA ASP A 39 7.41 13.94 -1.58
C ASP A 39 6.50 13.78 -0.35
N LEU A 40 5.44 12.97 -0.49
CA LEU A 40 4.50 12.73 0.59
C LEU A 40 5.17 11.92 1.72
N THR A 41 5.01 12.41 2.95
CA THR A 41 5.34 11.70 4.18
C THR A 41 4.08 11.53 5.00
N LEU A 42 3.96 10.39 5.68
CA LEU A 42 2.80 9.99 6.47
C LEU A 42 3.25 9.54 7.85
N GLU A 43 2.45 9.84 8.86
CA GLU A 43 2.54 9.28 10.21
C GLU A 43 1.23 8.55 10.51
N PHE A 44 1.35 7.30 10.97
CA PHE A 44 0.24 6.45 11.38
C PHE A 44 0.29 6.19 12.88
N GLN A 45 -0.86 6.29 13.53
CA GLN A 45 -1.07 5.86 14.90
C GLN A 45 -2.41 5.17 15.02
N ASP A 46 -2.43 3.99 15.67
CA ASP A 46 -3.65 3.21 15.91
C ASP A 46 -4.50 3.02 14.63
N GLY A 47 -3.79 2.77 13.52
CA GLY A 47 -4.40 2.46 12.23
C GLY A 47 -4.85 3.66 11.40
N ALA A 48 -4.62 4.90 11.84
CA ALA A 48 -5.06 6.10 11.13
C ALA A 48 -3.90 7.05 10.85
N ILE A 49 -3.97 7.76 9.73
CA ILE A 49 -3.07 8.88 9.43
C ILE A 49 -3.34 10.01 10.44
N THR A 50 -2.32 10.38 11.21
CA THR A 50 -2.36 11.49 12.18
C THR A 50 -1.66 12.73 11.66
N LYS A 51 -0.67 12.57 10.78
CA LYS A 51 0.09 13.66 10.17
C LYS A 51 0.50 13.30 8.74
N PHE A 52 0.55 14.31 7.88
CA PHE A 52 1.16 14.20 6.56
C PHE A 52 1.78 15.53 6.13
N GLU A 53 2.80 15.45 5.27
CA GLU A 53 3.43 16.60 4.61
C GLU A 53 3.76 16.22 3.17
N ALA A 54 3.57 17.13 2.22
CA ALA A 54 3.92 16.94 0.81
C ALA A 54 4.46 18.25 0.21
N SER A 55 5.42 18.15 -0.71
CA SER A 55 5.98 19.32 -1.41
C SER A 55 5.03 19.86 -2.49
N GLU A 56 4.20 18.98 -3.05
CA GLU A 56 3.16 19.27 -4.03
C GLU A 56 1.93 18.41 -3.70
N GLY A 57 0.72 18.96 -3.86
CA GLY A 57 -0.52 18.18 -3.72
C GLY A 57 -1.01 17.94 -2.29
N ALA A 58 -0.45 18.62 -1.28
CA ALA A 58 -0.89 18.46 0.12
C ALA A 58 -2.39 18.72 0.34
N GLU A 59 -2.95 19.77 -0.27
CA GLU A 59 -4.38 20.10 -0.10
C GLU A 59 -5.29 19.07 -0.77
N ILE A 60 -4.93 18.55 -1.96
CA ILE A 60 -5.75 17.53 -2.63
C ILE A 60 -5.67 16.19 -1.90
N PHE A 61 -4.50 15.85 -1.34
CA PHE A 61 -4.35 14.68 -0.49
C PHE A 61 -5.20 14.80 0.78
N LYS A 62 -5.22 15.98 1.40
CA LYS A 62 -6.07 16.27 2.56
C LYS A 62 -7.55 16.07 2.27
N GLU A 63 -8.02 16.58 1.12
CA GLU A 63 -9.40 16.38 0.68
C GLU A 63 -9.68 14.89 0.48
N TYR A 64 -8.75 14.17 -0.14
CA TYR A 64 -8.87 12.74 -0.41
C TYR A 64 -9.02 11.90 0.87
N ILE A 65 -8.11 12.06 1.85
CA ILE A 65 -8.17 11.32 3.12
C ILE A 65 -9.26 11.84 4.08
N GLY A 66 -10.03 12.84 3.65
CA GLY A 66 -11.21 13.35 4.34
C GLY A 66 -12.53 12.92 3.70
N THR A 67 -12.49 11.98 2.74
CA THR A 67 -13.68 11.54 1.99
C THR A 67 -14.68 10.81 2.90
N ASP A 68 -14.16 9.90 3.73
CA ASP A 68 -14.92 9.09 4.68
C ASP A 68 -14.02 8.56 5.80
N GLU A 69 -14.60 7.82 6.75
CA GLU A 69 -13.88 7.29 7.92
C GLU A 69 -12.74 6.32 7.57
N GLY A 70 -12.84 5.60 6.45
CA GLY A 70 -11.85 4.63 6.02
C GLY A 70 -10.74 5.22 5.15
N SER A 71 -10.97 6.40 4.56
CA SER A 71 -10.07 7.05 3.58
C SER A 71 -8.70 7.46 4.15
N ASN A 72 -8.53 7.48 5.47
CA ASN A 72 -7.25 7.75 6.14
C ASN A 72 -6.63 6.50 6.81
N ARG A 73 -7.10 5.31 6.44
CA ARG A 73 -6.63 4.01 6.97
C ARG A 73 -6.21 3.11 5.81
N LEU A 74 -5.37 2.10 6.09
CA LEU A 74 -4.87 1.23 5.03
C LEU A 74 -5.94 0.23 4.56
N GLY A 75 -6.02 0.04 3.24
CA GLY A 75 -6.81 -1.00 2.58
C GLY A 75 -5.95 -2.09 1.95
N GLU A 76 -4.66 -1.82 1.71
CA GLU A 76 -3.77 -2.73 1.01
C GLU A 76 -2.32 -2.56 1.44
N VAL A 77 -1.60 -3.68 1.43
CA VAL A 77 -0.13 -3.74 1.44
C VAL A 77 0.30 -4.67 0.31
N ALA A 78 1.19 -4.18 -0.55
CA ALA A 78 1.73 -4.93 -1.67
C ALA A 78 3.26 -4.94 -1.64
N LEU A 79 3.83 -6.08 -2.02
CA LEU A 79 5.25 -6.33 -2.07
C LEU A 79 5.70 -6.51 -3.52
N VAL A 80 6.71 -5.73 -3.89
CA VAL A 80 7.38 -5.78 -5.19
C VAL A 80 8.89 -5.63 -4.94
N GLY A 81 9.66 -6.58 -5.45
CA GLY A 81 11.11 -6.52 -5.39
C GLY A 81 11.69 -5.56 -6.44
N VAL A 82 12.88 -5.03 -6.17
CA VAL A 82 13.63 -4.18 -7.11
C VAL A 82 14.12 -4.93 -8.36
N ASP A 83 13.94 -6.25 -8.41
CA ASP A 83 14.14 -7.10 -9.57
C ASP A 83 12.96 -7.10 -10.56
N SER A 84 11.88 -6.36 -10.27
CA SER A 84 10.82 -6.07 -11.24
C SER A 84 11.40 -5.41 -12.50
N PRO A 85 11.06 -5.87 -13.73
CA PRO A 85 11.48 -5.22 -14.96
C PRO A 85 11.07 -3.75 -15.05
N ILE A 86 9.97 -3.38 -14.37
CA ILE A 86 9.48 -2.01 -14.34
C ILE A 86 10.35 -1.15 -13.42
N PHE A 87 10.78 -1.69 -12.28
CA PHE A 87 11.77 -1.01 -11.43
C PHE A 87 13.10 -0.84 -12.16
N GLU A 88 13.63 -1.90 -12.75
CA GLU A 88 14.92 -1.92 -13.47
C GLU A 88 14.96 -0.92 -14.65
N SER A 89 13.80 -0.55 -15.20
CA SER A 89 13.71 0.48 -16.25
C SER A 89 14.24 1.85 -15.78
N GLY A 90 14.24 2.12 -14.47
CA GLY A 90 14.61 3.40 -13.87
C GLY A 90 13.66 4.56 -14.20
N LEU A 91 12.49 4.26 -14.78
CA LEU A 91 11.50 5.25 -15.18
C LEU A 91 10.46 5.46 -14.08
N VAL A 92 9.96 6.71 -13.99
CA VAL A 92 8.73 7.06 -13.30
C VAL A 92 7.68 7.31 -14.37
N PHE A 93 6.64 6.47 -14.40
CA PHE A 93 5.67 6.48 -15.49
C PHE A 93 4.60 7.57 -15.30
N ASN A 94 4.36 7.99 -14.06
CA ASN A 94 3.22 8.82 -13.66
C ASN A 94 1.89 8.14 -14.04
N GLU A 95 1.89 6.81 -14.00
CA GLU A 95 0.73 5.97 -14.27
C GLU A 95 0.73 4.85 -13.25
N ILE A 96 -0.36 4.76 -12.48
CA ILE A 96 -0.37 3.97 -11.25
C ILE A 96 -0.12 2.48 -11.54
N LEU A 97 -0.72 1.94 -12.60
CA LEU A 97 -0.52 0.55 -13.04
C LEU A 97 0.96 0.18 -13.22
N PHE A 98 1.77 1.09 -13.74
CA PHE A 98 3.21 0.83 -13.91
C PHE A 98 3.98 1.10 -12.62
N ASP A 99 3.71 2.23 -11.97
CA ASP A 99 4.50 2.64 -10.81
C ASP A 99 4.23 1.74 -9.58
N GLU A 100 3.02 1.22 -9.39
CA GLU A 100 2.66 0.26 -8.33
C GLU A 100 3.38 -1.09 -8.51
N ASN A 101 3.60 -1.50 -9.76
CA ASN A 101 4.32 -2.72 -10.12
C ASN A 101 5.85 -2.50 -10.23
N ALA A 102 6.32 -1.32 -9.86
CA ALA A 102 7.74 -1.00 -9.75
C ALA A 102 8.23 -0.95 -8.30
N ALA A 103 7.35 -0.87 -7.30
CA ALA A 103 7.75 -0.71 -5.90
C ALA A 103 6.69 -1.27 -4.96
N CYS A 104 7.10 -1.76 -3.78
CA CYS A 104 6.16 -2.06 -2.73
C CYS A 104 5.32 -0.81 -2.48
N HIS A 105 4.03 -0.99 -2.26
CA HIS A 105 3.10 0.10 -2.06
C HIS A 105 2.13 -0.22 -0.94
N ILE A 106 1.51 0.84 -0.44
CA ILE A 106 0.40 0.78 0.49
C ILE A 106 -0.75 1.57 -0.11
N ALA A 107 -1.98 1.09 0.06
CA ALA A 107 -3.15 1.84 -0.32
C ALA A 107 -3.90 2.35 0.91
N VAL A 108 -4.33 3.61 0.88
CA VAL A 108 -5.33 4.11 1.82
C VAL A 108 -6.73 3.97 1.23
N GLY A 109 -7.70 3.71 2.10
CA GLY A 109 -9.09 3.50 1.71
C GLY A 109 -9.45 2.02 1.59
N LYS A 110 -10.28 1.69 0.60
CA LYS A 110 -11.04 0.45 0.52
C LYS A 110 -10.13 -0.76 0.39
N ALA A 111 -10.40 -1.79 1.18
CA ALA A 111 -9.70 -3.07 1.09
C ALA A 111 -10.32 -4.02 0.05
N TYR A 112 -9.52 -4.98 -0.40
CA TYR A 112 -9.97 -6.05 -1.29
C TYR A 112 -10.44 -7.27 -0.49
N ARG A 113 -11.77 -7.48 -0.47
CA ARG A 113 -12.37 -8.61 0.27
C ARG A 113 -11.93 -9.97 -0.25
N PHE A 114 -11.66 -10.10 -1.55
CA PHE A 114 -11.20 -11.36 -2.14
C PHE A 114 -9.79 -11.79 -1.66
N CYS A 115 -9.03 -10.91 -1.01
CA CYS A 115 -7.77 -11.27 -0.33
C CYS A 115 -8.00 -11.96 1.02
N LEU A 116 -9.23 -11.94 1.54
CA LEU A 116 -9.60 -12.54 2.82
C LEU A 116 -10.26 -13.90 2.58
N GLU A 117 -10.02 -14.84 3.50
CA GLU A 117 -10.68 -16.14 3.46
C GLU A 117 -12.20 -15.96 3.53
N ASP A 118 -12.91 -16.45 2.49
CA ASP A 118 -14.36 -16.31 2.32
C ASP A 118 -14.87 -14.85 2.27
N GLY A 119 -13.98 -13.87 2.00
CA GLY A 119 -14.29 -12.45 2.16
C GLY A 119 -15.42 -11.93 1.28
N ASP A 120 -15.65 -12.51 0.10
CA ASP A 120 -16.75 -12.13 -0.80
C ASP A 120 -18.15 -12.48 -0.21
N ASN A 121 -18.21 -13.40 0.75
CA ASN A 121 -19.44 -13.83 1.41
C ASN A 121 -19.64 -13.20 2.79
N LEU A 122 -18.66 -12.45 3.29
CA LEU A 122 -18.77 -11.76 4.57
C LEU A 122 -19.71 -10.56 4.49
N SER A 123 -20.48 -10.35 5.55
CA SER A 123 -21.22 -9.11 5.73
C SER A 123 -20.27 -7.93 5.98
N ASP A 124 -20.75 -6.70 5.84
CA ASP A 124 -19.95 -5.51 6.16
C ASP A 124 -19.53 -5.48 7.63
N GLU A 125 -20.41 -5.97 8.53
CA GLU A 125 -20.14 -6.08 9.96
C GLU A 125 -19.02 -7.11 10.24
N ASP A 126 -19.07 -8.27 9.59
CA ASP A 126 -18.05 -9.31 9.73
C ASP A 126 -16.70 -8.87 9.15
N CYS A 127 -16.73 -8.18 8.00
CA CYS A 127 -15.54 -7.55 7.41
C CYS A 127 -14.89 -6.57 8.39
N ALA A 128 -15.68 -5.67 8.97
CA ALA A 128 -15.18 -4.70 9.95
C ALA A 128 -14.63 -5.38 11.21
N ALA A 129 -15.25 -6.49 11.66
CA ALA A 129 -14.80 -7.24 12.83
C ALA A 129 -13.38 -7.81 12.65
N ILE A 130 -13.05 -8.29 11.45
CA ILE A 130 -11.72 -8.82 11.11
C ILE A 130 -10.73 -7.74 10.65
N GLY A 131 -11.11 -6.45 10.68
CA GLY A 131 -10.21 -5.34 10.35
C GLY A 131 -10.10 -5.05 8.86
N CYS A 132 -11.04 -5.51 8.03
CA CYS A 132 -11.14 -5.12 6.63
C CYS A 132 -11.63 -3.67 6.54
N ASN A 133 -10.86 -2.79 5.89
CA ASN A 133 -11.22 -1.39 5.75
C ASN A 133 -12.32 -1.20 4.69
N ASP A 134 -13.27 -0.31 4.95
CA ASP A 134 -14.29 0.09 3.99
C ASP A 134 -14.22 1.59 3.73
N SER A 135 -14.29 1.97 2.45
CA SER A 135 -14.17 3.35 1.99
C SER A 135 -14.72 3.48 0.58
N LEU A 136 -15.02 4.71 0.16
CA LEU A 136 -15.41 5.06 -1.20
C LEU A 136 -14.21 5.20 -2.13
N VAL A 137 -13.00 5.30 -1.58
CA VAL A 137 -11.77 5.60 -2.32
C VAL A 137 -10.73 4.52 -2.09
N HIS A 138 -9.78 4.41 -3.01
CA HIS A 138 -8.60 3.56 -2.93
C HIS A 138 -7.47 4.24 -3.72
N THR A 139 -6.29 4.41 -3.13
CA THR A 139 -5.13 4.98 -3.83
C THR A 139 -3.83 4.38 -3.33
N ASP A 140 -3.06 3.89 -4.28
CA ASP A 140 -1.75 3.30 -4.07
C ASP A 140 -0.68 4.36 -3.94
N MET A 141 0.25 4.10 -3.01
CA MET A 141 1.38 4.95 -2.72
C MET A 141 2.62 4.08 -2.59
N MET A 142 3.53 4.22 -3.55
CA MET A 142 4.79 3.48 -3.59
C MET A 142 5.72 3.95 -2.48
N ILE A 143 6.23 3.00 -1.69
CA ILE A 143 7.05 3.26 -0.49
C ILE A 143 8.41 2.54 -0.47
N SER A 144 8.71 1.67 -1.44
CA SER A 144 10.01 0.99 -1.47
C SER A 144 11.07 1.69 -2.33
N SER A 145 12.32 1.32 -2.04
CA SER A 145 13.56 1.59 -2.78
C SER A 145 14.55 0.45 -2.51
N GLU A 146 15.76 0.57 -3.03
CA GLU A 146 16.89 -0.33 -2.74
C GLU A 146 17.35 -0.28 -1.27
N GLU A 147 16.82 0.65 -0.46
CA GLU A 147 17.15 0.79 0.97
C GLU A 147 16.10 0.15 1.88
N VAL A 148 14.98 -0.32 1.34
CA VAL A 148 13.86 -0.85 2.13
C VAL A 148 14.00 -2.34 2.38
N SER A 149 13.82 -2.73 3.64
CA SER A 149 13.70 -4.13 4.04
C SER A 149 12.34 -4.37 4.67
N VAL A 150 11.80 -5.57 4.48
CA VAL A 150 10.50 -5.99 5.00
C VAL A 150 10.70 -7.26 5.82
N THR A 151 10.26 -7.21 7.07
CA THR A 151 10.28 -8.34 8.00
C THR A 151 8.86 -8.71 8.37
N ALA A 152 8.49 -9.98 8.19
CA ALA A 152 7.25 -10.51 8.73
C ALA A 152 7.45 -10.93 10.19
N VAL A 153 6.48 -10.58 11.04
CA VAL A 153 6.40 -11.06 12.42
C VAL A 153 5.26 -12.06 12.51
N THR A 154 5.56 -13.31 12.86
CA THR A 154 4.54 -14.37 12.93
C THR A 154 3.79 -14.34 14.27
N PHE A 155 2.74 -15.15 14.39
CA PHE A 155 1.92 -15.23 15.62
C PHE A 155 2.70 -15.68 16.87
N ASP A 156 3.81 -16.40 16.71
CA ASP A 156 4.66 -16.80 17.83
C ASP A 156 5.76 -15.77 18.15
N GLY A 157 5.81 -14.67 17.40
CA GLY A 157 6.78 -13.60 17.53
C GLY A 157 8.10 -13.84 16.80
N SER A 158 8.23 -14.94 16.04
CA SER A 158 9.39 -15.12 15.15
C SER A 158 9.40 -14.11 14.02
N GLU A 159 10.60 -13.69 13.64
CA GLU A 159 10.84 -12.75 12.55
C GLU A 159 11.35 -13.50 11.31
N ILE A 160 10.77 -13.20 10.16
CA ILE A 160 11.16 -13.75 8.87
C ILE A 160 11.49 -12.59 7.93
N SER A 161 12.69 -12.60 7.37
CA SER A 161 13.10 -11.64 6.35
C SER A 161 12.38 -11.94 5.04
N ILE A 162 11.67 -10.95 4.49
CA ILE A 162 10.90 -11.08 3.23
C ILE A 162 11.62 -10.33 2.12
N ILE A 163 12.04 -9.10 2.39
CA ILE A 163 12.81 -8.25 1.48
C ILE A 163 14.02 -7.69 2.25
N GLU A 164 15.20 -7.75 1.64
CA GLU A 164 16.44 -7.18 2.16
C GLU A 164 17.02 -6.20 1.14
N ASN A 165 17.08 -4.91 1.49
CA ASN A 165 17.60 -3.85 0.61
C ASN A 165 16.93 -3.88 -0.78
N GLY A 166 15.60 -3.95 -0.79
CA GLY A 166 14.75 -3.99 -1.98
C GLY A 166 14.66 -5.36 -2.67
N VAL A 167 15.50 -6.34 -2.33
CA VAL A 167 15.55 -7.64 -3.00
C VAL A 167 14.82 -8.70 -2.17
N TRP A 168 14.04 -9.58 -2.80
CA TRP A 168 13.46 -10.74 -2.13
C TRP A 168 14.53 -11.58 -1.41
N ALA A 169 14.30 -11.86 -0.13
CA ALA A 169 15.21 -12.66 0.67
C ALA A 169 15.36 -14.09 0.08
N SER A 170 16.58 -14.64 0.13
CA SER A 170 16.87 -15.94 -0.50
C SER A 170 16.07 -17.11 0.07
N ASP A 171 15.71 -17.04 1.35
CA ASP A 171 14.93 -18.06 2.04
C ASP A 171 13.41 -17.91 1.76
N PHE A 172 13.01 -16.83 1.07
CA PHE A 172 11.62 -16.54 0.70
C PHE A 172 11.33 -16.75 -0.81
N ARG A 173 12.37 -17.00 -1.63
CA ARG A 173 12.23 -17.31 -3.06
C ARG A 173 11.97 -18.79 -3.35
#